data_AF-A0A0A9XBD0-F1
#
_entry.id   AF-A0A0A9XBD0-F1
#
_cell.length_a   1.000
_cell.length_b   1.000
_cell.length_c   1.000
_cell.angle_alpha   90.00
_cell.angle_beta   90.00
_cell.angle_gamma   90.00
#
_symmetry.space_group_name_H-M   'P 1'
#
loop_
_entity.id
_entity.type
_entity.pdbx_description
1 polymer ?
#
loop_
_entity_poly.entity_id
_entity_poly.type
_entity_poly.pdbx_seq_one_letter_code
_entity_poly.pdbx_strand_id
1 'polypeptide(L)'
;SIPNGTSVLNIFVFYRTPILLVVNFVLVTSCAFRMSFTHVLTCNFPTDADGDYELTNIDNNHLRPPQKDEIKDGQWLGVTVRTQGQGGKVLVCAHRYIRTVSECTLDTCRWGRGLCYTLTNELDLDQVLEPCKGRPTERGHEQYGYCQAGTSGMLLNDDAIVGAPGPYTWRGTVYVQSVSDNFLDRDQTMYYSPHIDDQTPIDKYSYLGMAVTAADFFGNGIAYAAGAPRSDGTGQVILFNRKLAVTMMTTQMVLSGDMYTILDTNSRQLMLMETSCPI
;
A
#
# COMPACT_ATOMS: atom_id res chain seq x y z
N SER A 1 24.24 -24.26 13.19
CA SER A 1 24.97 -23.54 12.13
C SER A 1 24.08 -23.50 10.90
N ILE A 2 23.57 -22.33 10.53
CA ILE A 2 22.73 -22.16 9.34
C ILE A 2 23.67 -21.98 8.14
N PRO A 3 23.55 -22.76 7.04
CA PRO A 3 24.44 -22.64 5.89
C PRO A 3 24.21 -21.34 5.13
N ASN A 4 25.27 -20.76 4.56
CA ASN A 4 25.18 -19.65 3.62
C ASN A 4 24.34 -20.07 2.39
N GLY A 5 23.21 -19.37 2.16
CA GLY A 5 22.33 -19.61 1.00
C GLY A 5 20.82 -19.60 1.30
N THR A 6 20.40 -19.46 2.56
CA THR A 6 18.99 -19.40 2.94
C THR A 6 18.37 -18.04 2.59
N SER A 7 17.44 -18.02 1.63
CA SER A 7 16.51 -16.90 1.42
C SER A 7 15.27 -17.10 2.29
N VAL A 8 14.94 -16.13 3.14
CA VAL A 8 13.72 -16.16 3.96
C VAL A 8 12.61 -15.45 3.19
N LEU A 9 11.55 -16.18 2.85
CA LEU A 9 10.35 -15.62 2.25
C LEU A 9 9.26 -15.54 3.32
N ASN A 10 8.92 -14.33 3.75
CA ASN A 10 7.82 -14.10 4.68
C ASN A 10 6.53 -13.97 3.88
N ILE A 11 5.67 -14.99 3.94
CA ILE A 11 4.32 -14.92 3.38
C ILE A 11 3.36 -14.69 4.55
N PHE A 12 2.61 -13.60 4.48
CA PHE A 12 1.56 -13.27 5.43
C PHE A 12 0.23 -13.75 4.86
N VAL A 13 -0.45 -14.67 5.56
CA VAL A 13 -1.75 -15.21 5.14
C VAL A 13 -2.81 -14.70 6.09
N PHE A 14 -3.78 -13.94 5.57
CA PHE A 14 -4.91 -13.41 6.33
C PHE A 14 -6.16 -14.25 6.04
N TYR A 15 -6.71 -14.90 7.07
CA TYR A 15 -7.93 -15.69 6.95
C TYR A 15 -9.07 -15.05 7.76
N ARG A 16 -9.94 -14.32 7.05
CA ARG A 16 -11.35 -13.93 7.35
C ARG A 16 -11.78 -13.53 8.78
N THR A 17 -10.85 -13.24 9.69
CA THR A 17 -11.02 -12.82 11.10
C THR A 17 -9.64 -12.33 11.61
N PRO A 18 -9.50 -11.59 12.74
CA PRO A 18 -8.31 -10.79 13.03
C PRO A 18 -7.18 -11.63 13.62
N ILE A 19 -6.77 -12.66 12.89
CA ILE A 19 -5.65 -13.53 13.23
C ILE A 19 -4.61 -13.34 12.13
N LEU A 20 -3.47 -12.78 12.50
CA LEU A 20 -2.30 -12.67 11.63
C LEU A 20 -1.43 -13.90 11.84
N LEU A 21 -1.40 -14.77 10.84
CA LEU A 21 -0.48 -15.90 10.77
C LEU A 21 0.78 -15.47 10.02
N VAL A 22 1.87 -15.35 10.76
CA VAL A 22 3.22 -15.13 10.20
C VAL A 22 3.83 -16.50 9.91
N VAL A 23 3.97 -16.84 8.63
CA VAL A 23 4.60 -18.10 8.21
C VAL A 23 6.04 -17.83 7.78
N ASN A 24 6.99 -18.31 8.58
CA ASN A 24 8.41 -18.28 8.22
C ASN A 24 8.74 -19.47 7.31
N PHE A 25 9.05 -19.22 6.05
CA PHE A 25 9.59 -20.25 5.16
C PHE A 25 11.12 -20.19 5.16
N VAL A 26 11.76 -21.28 5.59
CA VAL A 26 13.20 -21.49 5.43
C VAL A 26 13.42 -22.29 4.15
N LEU A 27 13.92 -21.66 3.08
CA LEU A 27 14.34 -22.37 1.88
C LEU A 27 15.64 -23.12 2.17
N VAL A 28 15.55 -24.43 2.37
CA VAL A 28 16.70 -25.33 2.26
C VAL A 28 16.60 -26.04 0.91
N THR A 29 17.71 -26.03 0.19
CA THR A 29 17.87 -26.66 -1.12
C THR A 29 17.35 -28.09 -1.10
N SER A 30 16.51 -28.41 -2.10
CA SER A 30 16.04 -29.75 -2.44
C SER A 30 15.07 -30.39 -1.44
N CYS A 31 13.77 -30.11 -1.63
CA CYS A 31 12.63 -30.92 -1.14
C CYS A 31 12.66 -31.37 0.33
N ALA A 32 12.14 -30.54 1.25
CA ALA A 32 11.27 -30.94 2.37
C ALA A 32 10.81 -29.69 3.13
N PHE A 33 9.49 -29.50 3.27
CA PHE A 33 8.93 -28.46 4.13
C PHE A 33 8.96 -28.94 5.58
N ARG A 34 9.68 -28.22 6.46
CA ARG A 34 9.56 -28.40 7.91
C ARG A 34 8.78 -27.23 8.50
N MET A 35 7.55 -27.52 8.91
CA MET A 35 6.63 -26.55 9.50
C MET A 35 6.99 -26.37 10.98
N SER A 36 7.30 -25.14 11.40
CA SER A 36 7.43 -24.83 12.82
C SER A 36 6.69 -23.53 13.12
N PHE A 37 5.72 -23.62 14.01
CA PHE A 37 4.93 -22.50 14.50
C PHE A 37 5.69 -21.82 15.64
N THR A 38 5.84 -20.50 15.62
CA THR A 38 6.44 -19.81 16.78
C THR A 38 5.70 -18.57 17.24
N HIS A 39 5.01 -17.81 16.39
CA HIS A 39 4.20 -16.67 16.87
C HIS A 39 2.91 -16.46 16.09
N VAL A 40 1.81 -16.35 16.83
CA VAL A 40 0.47 -16.00 16.35
C VAL A 40 0.19 -14.60 16.89
N LEU A 41 0.00 -13.61 16.00
CA LEU A 41 -0.53 -12.31 16.40
C LEU A 41 -2.05 -12.48 16.50
N THR A 42 -2.51 -12.80 17.71
CA THR A 42 -3.93 -12.84 18.07
C THR A 42 -4.38 -11.44 18.43
N CYS A 43 -5.31 -10.85 17.67
CA CYS A 43 -6.08 -9.71 18.16
C CYS A 43 -7.09 -10.23 19.20
N ASN A 44 -6.64 -10.39 20.45
CA ASN A 44 -7.55 -10.62 21.57
C ASN A 44 -8.00 -9.24 22.09
N PHE A 45 -9.25 -8.88 21.83
CA PHE A 45 -9.90 -7.78 22.53
C PHE A 45 -10.58 -8.36 23.79
N PRO A 46 -10.21 -7.95 25.01
CA PRO A 46 -11.02 -8.25 26.19
C PRO A 46 -12.36 -7.51 26.05
N THR A 47 -13.46 -8.25 26.04
CA THR A 47 -14.82 -7.70 26.03
C THR A 47 -15.32 -7.60 27.46
N ASP A 48 -15.54 -6.38 27.95
CA ASP A 48 -16.40 -6.18 29.12
C ASP A 48 -17.87 -6.02 28.70
N ALA A 49 -18.77 -6.44 29.59
CA ALA A 49 -20.18 -6.72 29.34
C ALA A 49 -21.06 -5.52 28.95
N ASP A 50 -20.50 -4.31 28.79
CA ASP A 50 -21.24 -3.08 28.45
C ASP A 50 -20.76 -2.35 27.18
N GLY A 51 -19.82 -2.90 26.41
CA GLY A 51 -19.56 -2.44 25.03
C GLY A 51 -18.92 -1.05 24.86
N ASP A 52 -18.51 -0.37 25.94
CA ASP A 52 -17.72 0.86 25.87
C ASP A 52 -16.23 0.58 26.14
N TYR A 53 -15.36 1.10 25.26
CA TYR A 53 -13.92 1.01 25.37
C TYR A 53 -13.40 2.16 26.26
N GLU A 54 -12.88 1.87 27.45
CA GLU A 54 -12.16 2.87 28.24
C GLU A 54 -10.79 3.16 27.59
N LEU A 55 -10.61 4.39 27.10
CA LEU A 55 -9.32 4.92 26.61
C LEU A 55 -8.46 5.37 27.78
N THR A 56 -7.93 4.43 28.56
CA THR A 56 -7.08 4.74 29.72
C THR A 56 -5.79 3.92 29.74
N ASN A 57 -5.03 3.93 28.64
CA ASN A 57 -3.57 3.89 28.65
C ASN A 57 -3.05 3.93 27.20
N ILE A 58 -2.41 5.04 26.82
CA ILE A 58 -1.87 5.23 25.47
C ILE A 58 -0.43 4.73 25.47
N ASP A 59 -0.25 3.43 25.24
CA ASP A 59 0.99 2.91 24.68
C ASP A 59 0.78 2.71 23.17
N ASN A 60 1.71 3.23 22.37
CA ASN A 60 1.70 3.12 20.90
C ASN A 60 1.86 1.66 20.41
N ASN A 61 2.10 0.72 21.32
CA ASN A 61 2.28 -0.70 21.04
C ASN A 61 0.97 -1.51 21.05
N HIS A 62 -0.20 -0.88 21.27
CA HIS A 62 -1.48 -1.58 21.27
C HIS A 62 -2.41 -1.13 20.14
N LEU A 63 -2.89 -2.10 19.36
CA LEU A 63 -3.88 -1.88 18.30
C LEU A 63 -5.16 -1.34 18.92
N ARG A 64 -5.55 -0.14 18.52
CA ARG A 64 -6.79 0.49 19.00
C ARG A 64 -8.01 -0.18 18.36
N PRO A 65 -9.12 -0.33 19.11
CA PRO A 65 -10.38 -0.73 18.50
C PRO A 65 -10.77 0.27 17.40
N PRO A 66 -11.55 -0.16 16.39
CA PRO A 66 -12.08 0.76 15.38
C PRO A 66 -12.78 1.95 16.04
N GLN A 67 -12.50 3.16 15.56
CA GLN A 67 -13.27 4.33 16.00
C GLN A 67 -14.71 4.26 15.45
N LYS A 68 -15.62 5.06 16.00
CA LYS A 68 -17.02 5.10 15.54
C LYS A 68 -17.16 5.44 14.05
N ASP A 69 -16.16 6.10 13.46
CA ASP A 69 -16.11 6.45 12.04
C ASP A 69 -15.35 5.44 11.16
N GLU A 70 -14.90 4.30 11.71
CA GLU A 70 -14.08 3.31 11.02
C GLU A 70 -14.78 1.96 10.93
N ILE A 71 -14.80 1.36 9.73
CA ILE A 71 -15.27 -0.01 9.53
C ILE A 71 -14.07 -0.83 9.04
N LYS A 72 -13.54 -1.66 9.94
CA LYS A 72 -12.37 -2.53 9.70
C LYS A 72 -12.73 -3.96 9.34
N ASP A 73 -14.00 -4.34 9.46
CA ASP A 73 -14.49 -5.65 9.06
C ASP A 73 -14.39 -5.84 7.54
N GLY A 74 -13.74 -6.91 7.11
CA GLY A 74 -13.55 -7.17 5.69
C GLY A 74 -12.69 -6.13 4.96
N GLN A 75 -11.80 -5.42 5.67
CA GLN A 75 -10.90 -4.42 5.09
C GLN A 75 -9.76 -5.02 4.23
N TRP A 76 -9.58 -6.35 4.28
CA TRP A 76 -8.52 -7.08 3.58
C TRP A 76 -7.13 -6.56 3.95
N LEU A 77 -6.86 -6.50 5.26
CA LEU A 77 -5.54 -6.22 5.77
C LEU A 77 -4.56 -7.27 5.26
N GLY A 78 -3.42 -6.83 4.76
CA GLY A 78 -2.40 -7.68 4.16
C GLY A 78 -2.64 -8.10 2.73
N VAL A 79 -3.57 -7.46 2.01
CA VAL A 79 -3.66 -7.61 0.54
C VAL A 79 -2.32 -7.29 -0.13
N THR A 80 -1.59 -6.32 0.45
CA THR A 80 -0.24 -5.93 0.07
C THR A 80 0.63 -6.03 1.30
N VAL A 81 1.70 -6.82 1.20
CA VAL A 81 2.78 -6.82 2.19
C VAL A 81 4.13 -6.70 1.48
N ARG A 82 4.98 -5.79 1.97
CA ARG A 82 6.32 -5.54 1.43
C ARG A 82 7.31 -5.29 2.55
N THR A 83 8.55 -5.71 2.36
CA THR A 83 9.64 -5.52 3.32
C THR A 83 10.79 -4.79 2.65
N GLN A 84 11.49 -3.94 3.40
CA GLN A 84 12.77 -3.33 3.00
C GLN A 84 13.95 -4.32 3.07
N GLY A 85 13.73 -5.54 3.57
CA GLY A 85 14.78 -6.51 3.82
C GLY A 85 15.18 -6.57 5.30
N GLN A 86 16.34 -7.17 5.57
CA GLN A 86 16.79 -7.45 6.93
C GLN A 86 17.02 -6.15 7.72
N GLY A 87 16.39 -6.06 8.91
CA GLY A 87 16.50 -4.88 9.78
C GLY A 87 15.72 -3.66 9.29
N GLY A 88 14.96 -3.78 8.20
CA GLY A 88 14.13 -2.70 7.68
C GLY A 88 12.66 -2.83 8.09
N LYS A 89 11.86 -1.88 7.60
CA LYS A 89 10.43 -1.79 7.85
C LYS A 89 9.60 -2.75 6.99
N VAL A 90 8.36 -2.95 7.43
CA VAL A 90 7.34 -3.72 6.72
C VAL A 90 6.15 -2.82 6.41
N LEU A 91 5.68 -2.82 5.17
CA LEU A 91 4.45 -2.15 4.74
C LEU A 91 3.34 -3.19 4.64
N VAL A 92 2.21 -2.94 5.29
CA VAL A 92 1.02 -3.78 5.25
C VAL A 92 -0.21 -2.92 4.93
N CYS A 93 -0.98 -3.27 3.90
CA CYS A 93 -2.12 -2.45 3.48
C CYS A 93 -3.47 -3.16 3.60
N ALA A 94 -4.53 -2.36 3.74
CA ALA A 94 -5.93 -2.77 3.78
C ALA A 94 -6.73 -1.92 2.78
N HIS A 95 -6.70 -2.27 1.51
CA HIS A 95 -7.32 -1.49 0.42
C HIS A 95 -8.85 -1.36 0.50
N ARG A 96 -9.54 -2.21 1.29
CA ARG A 96 -11.00 -2.14 1.52
C ARG A 96 -11.36 -1.49 2.84
N TYR A 97 -10.40 -0.87 3.53
CA TYR A 97 -10.69 -0.08 4.72
C TYR A 97 -11.70 1.03 4.41
N ILE A 98 -12.75 1.09 5.24
CA ILE A 98 -13.86 2.02 5.07
C ILE A 98 -13.84 3.06 6.19
N ARG A 99 -14.05 4.31 5.80
CA ARG A 99 -14.31 5.41 6.73
C ARG A 99 -15.69 6.01 6.46
N THR A 100 -16.48 6.22 7.52
CA THR A 100 -17.76 6.91 7.44
C THR A 100 -17.55 8.39 7.66
N VAL A 101 -18.18 9.23 6.85
CA VAL A 101 -18.08 10.70 7.01
C VAL A 101 -19.38 11.20 7.61
N SER A 102 -19.29 11.83 8.77
CA SER A 102 -20.45 12.39 9.50
C SER A 102 -21.12 13.58 8.81
N GLU A 103 -20.43 14.22 7.85
CA GLU A 103 -20.90 15.41 7.14
C GLU A 103 -21.59 15.12 5.80
N CYS A 104 -21.70 13.86 5.40
CA CYS A 104 -22.47 13.50 4.22
C CYS A 104 -23.96 13.61 4.56
N THR A 105 -24.76 14.30 3.74
CA THR A 105 -26.22 14.47 3.93
C THR A 105 -27.02 13.17 3.94
N LEU A 106 -26.36 12.05 3.65
CA LEU A 106 -26.86 10.69 3.81
C LEU A 106 -26.05 10.04 4.94
N ASP A 107 -26.69 9.70 6.06
CA ASP A 107 -26.14 9.00 7.25
C ASP A 107 -25.50 7.61 6.95
N THR A 108 -25.23 7.32 5.67
CA THR A 108 -24.78 6.02 5.16
C THR A 108 -23.56 6.13 4.23
N CYS A 109 -22.96 7.30 4.02
CA CYS A 109 -21.79 7.43 3.14
C CYS A 109 -20.58 6.67 3.71
N ARG A 110 -20.33 5.48 3.15
CA ARG A 110 -19.22 4.59 3.46
C ARG A 110 -18.21 4.66 2.34
N TRP A 111 -17.05 5.28 2.60
CA TRP A 111 -16.02 5.47 1.60
C TRP A 111 -14.91 4.43 1.73
N GLY A 112 -14.72 3.63 0.67
CA GLY A 112 -13.63 2.66 0.57
C GLY A 112 -12.30 3.36 0.30
N ARG A 113 -11.72 3.98 1.33
CA ARG A 113 -10.51 4.80 1.21
C ARG A 113 -9.25 3.96 1.09
N GLY A 114 -9.18 2.85 1.82
CA GLY A 114 -7.95 2.11 1.99
C GLY A 114 -6.97 2.80 2.96
N LEU A 115 -6.08 2.03 3.55
CA LEU A 115 -4.97 2.52 4.38
C LEU A 115 -3.78 1.55 4.30
N CYS A 116 -2.62 2.00 4.74
CA CYS A 116 -1.48 1.14 5.01
C CYS A 116 -0.86 1.45 6.37
N TYR A 117 -0.11 0.49 6.88
CA TYR A 117 0.70 0.60 8.08
C TYR A 117 2.16 0.33 7.70
N THR A 118 3.06 1.15 8.23
CA THR A 118 4.48 0.80 8.31
C THR A 118 4.74 0.23 9.69
N LEU A 119 5.49 -0.86 9.74
CA LEU A 119 5.91 -1.53 10.95
C LEU A 119 7.43 -1.49 11.04
N THR A 120 7.96 -1.40 12.25
CA THR A 120 9.40 -1.54 12.53
C THR A 120 9.89 -2.96 12.25
N ASN A 121 11.18 -3.20 12.39
CA ASN A 121 11.76 -4.53 12.28
C ASN A 121 11.32 -5.47 13.42
N GLU A 122 10.85 -4.93 14.56
CA GLU A 122 10.17 -5.67 15.64
C GLU A 122 8.67 -5.87 15.41
N LEU A 123 8.15 -5.40 14.27
CA LEU A 123 6.72 -5.42 13.91
C LEU A 123 5.84 -4.50 14.77
N ASP A 124 6.42 -3.52 15.44
CA ASP A 124 5.67 -2.46 16.12
C ASP A 124 5.14 -1.45 15.10
N LEU A 125 3.99 -0.83 15.40
CA LEU A 125 3.41 0.18 14.51
C LEU A 125 4.28 1.44 14.50
N ASP A 126 4.84 1.76 13.33
CA ASP A 126 5.65 2.95 13.10
C ASP A 126 4.79 4.12 12.59
N GLN A 127 4.00 3.89 11.54
CA GLN A 127 3.16 4.93 10.95
C GLN A 127 1.91 4.36 10.29
N VAL A 128 0.84 5.17 10.26
CA VAL A 128 -0.35 4.94 9.45
C VAL A 128 -0.32 5.84 8.22
N LEU A 129 -0.45 5.24 7.04
CA LEU A 129 -0.57 5.91 5.75
C LEU A 129 -2.04 5.91 5.33
N GLU A 130 -2.69 7.08 5.34
CA GLU A 130 -4.05 7.29 4.83
C GLU A 130 -4.05 8.35 3.70
N PRO A 131 -3.59 8.03 2.47
CA PRO A 131 -3.33 9.06 1.45
C PRO A 131 -4.55 9.86 1.00
N CYS A 132 -5.73 9.27 1.15
CA CYS A 132 -7.02 9.81 0.74
C CYS A 132 -7.83 10.42 1.89
N LYS A 133 -7.25 10.55 3.08
CA LYS A 133 -7.87 11.23 4.21
C LYS A 133 -7.88 12.74 3.99
N GLY A 134 -8.98 13.40 4.38
CA GLY A 134 -9.15 14.85 4.26
C GLY A 134 -9.31 15.36 2.83
N ARG A 135 -9.45 14.46 1.85
CA ARG A 135 -9.68 14.81 0.45
C ARG A 135 -11.17 14.86 0.12
N PRO A 136 -11.58 15.64 -0.90
CA PRO A 136 -13.00 15.82 -1.22
C PRO A 136 -13.68 14.51 -1.60
N THR A 137 -14.92 14.33 -1.14
CA THR A 137 -15.71 13.10 -1.35
C THR A 137 -17.17 13.37 -1.71
N GLU A 138 -17.54 14.64 -1.94
CA GLU A 138 -18.91 15.09 -2.19
C GLU A 138 -19.49 14.46 -3.46
N ARG A 139 -18.64 14.19 -4.45
CA ARG A 139 -18.98 13.51 -5.71
C ARG A 139 -18.58 12.03 -5.72
N GLY A 140 -18.37 11.43 -4.55
CA GLY A 140 -18.11 10.00 -4.40
C GLY A 140 -16.98 9.46 -5.27
N HIS A 141 -17.31 8.62 -6.26
CA HIS A 141 -16.34 8.00 -7.17
C HIS A 141 -15.68 8.99 -8.13
N GLU A 142 -16.26 10.17 -8.37
CA GLU A 142 -15.64 11.20 -9.22
C GLU A 142 -14.49 11.94 -8.51
N GLN A 143 -14.31 11.69 -7.21
CA GLN A 143 -13.24 12.22 -6.37
C GLN A 143 -12.56 11.07 -5.59
N TYR A 144 -12.36 11.21 -4.28
CA TYR A 144 -11.58 10.27 -3.45
C TYR A 144 -12.43 9.31 -2.61
N GLY A 145 -13.75 9.23 -2.84
CA GLY A 145 -14.67 8.38 -2.07
C GLY A 145 -14.35 6.89 -2.16
N TYR A 146 -13.81 6.44 -3.30
CA TYR A 146 -13.38 5.06 -3.52
C TYR A 146 -11.90 5.03 -3.89
N CYS A 147 -11.03 5.51 -3.01
CA CYS A 147 -9.61 5.60 -3.30
C CYS A 147 -8.90 4.23 -3.38
N GLN A 148 -9.27 3.30 -2.50
CA GLN A 148 -8.67 1.96 -2.42
C GLN A 148 -7.13 1.98 -2.33
N ALA A 149 -6.58 2.94 -1.56
CA ALA A 149 -5.15 3.05 -1.34
C ALA A 149 -4.60 1.76 -0.70
N GLY A 150 -3.45 1.30 -1.22
CA GLY A 150 -2.81 0.08 -0.76
C GLY A 150 -3.25 -1.18 -1.49
N THR A 151 -3.97 -1.03 -2.62
CA THR A 151 -4.20 -2.12 -3.58
C THR A 151 -2.87 -2.67 -4.07
N SER A 152 -1.89 -1.79 -4.30
CA SER A 152 -0.48 -2.17 -4.43
C SER A 152 0.40 -1.27 -3.58
N GLY A 153 1.63 -1.70 -3.34
CA GLY A 153 2.58 -0.92 -2.57
C GLY A 153 3.98 -1.50 -2.64
N MET A 154 4.94 -0.69 -2.18
CA MET A 154 6.37 -0.99 -2.15
C MET A 154 7.05 -0.13 -1.10
N LEU A 155 8.13 -0.66 -0.52
CA LEU A 155 9.10 0.14 0.22
C LEU A 155 10.41 0.13 -0.54
N LEU A 156 11.00 1.29 -0.76
CA LEU A 156 12.32 1.45 -1.34
C LEU A 156 13.08 2.53 -0.59
N ASN A 157 14.21 2.18 0.03
CA ASN A 157 14.92 3.04 0.97
C ASN A 157 13.90 3.60 1.99
N ASP A 158 13.90 4.90 2.25
CA ASP A 158 12.97 5.57 3.15
C ASP A 158 11.68 6.06 2.48
N ASP A 159 11.30 5.53 1.32
CA ASP A 159 10.03 5.89 0.66
C ASP A 159 9.05 4.71 0.67
N ALA A 160 7.81 5.00 1.10
CA ALA A 160 6.67 4.14 0.86
C ALA A 160 5.91 4.61 -0.38
N ILE A 161 5.70 3.68 -1.31
CA ILE A 161 4.90 3.88 -2.51
C ILE A 161 3.60 3.11 -2.34
N VAL A 162 2.48 3.80 -2.56
CA VAL A 162 1.13 3.24 -2.35
C VAL A 162 0.29 3.50 -3.61
N GLY A 163 -0.13 2.43 -4.27
CA GLY A 163 -1.03 2.49 -5.41
C GLY A 163 -2.49 2.59 -4.97
N ALA A 164 -3.25 3.43 -5.67
CA ALA A 164 -4.66 3.70 -5.39
C ALA A 164 -5.44 3.78 -6.73
N PRO A 165 -6.06 2.67 -7.19
CA PRO A 165 -6.67 2.60 -8.52
C PRO A 165 -7.99 3.35 -8.68
N GLY A 166 -8.62 3.78 -7.58
CA GLY A 166 -10.00 4.25 -7.62
C GLY A 166 -10.27 5.76 -7.73
N PRO A 167 -9.37 6.70 -7.33
CA PRO A 167 -9.66 8.12 -7.43
C PRO A 167 -10.01 8.58 -8.85
N TYR A 168 -10.91 9.57 -8.94
CA TYR A 168 -11.35 10.23 -10.17
C TYR A 168 -11.90 9.27 -11.23
N THR A 169 -12.98 8.58 -10.89
CA THR A 169 -13.70 7.63 -11.76
C THR A 169 -12.75 6.53 -12.23
N TRP A 170 -12.11 5.87 -11.27
CA TRP A 170 -11.21 4.75 -11.52
C TRP A 170 -10.04 5.05 -12.47
N ARG A 171 -9.67 6.33 -12.59
CA ARG A 171 -8.45 6.75 -13.27
C ARG A 171 -7.23 6.23 -12.51
N GLY A 172 -7.26 6.41 -11.19
CA GLY A 172 -6.23 5.92 -10.28
C GLY A 172 -5.07 6.90 -10.10
N THR A 173 -4.26 6.65 -9.09
CA THR A 173 -3.08 7.45 -8.73
C THR A 173 -2.10 6.62 -7.90
N VAL A 174 -0.92 7.19 -7.69
CA VAL A 174 0.14 6.63 -6.86
C VAL A 174 0.56 7.70 -5.87
N TYR A 175 0.75 7.30 -4.63
CA TYR A 175 1.28 8.14 -3.57
C TYR A 175 2.69 7.72 -3.19
N VAL A 176 3.53 8.70 -2.90
CA VAL A 176 4.86 8.47 -2.33
C VAL A 176 4.98 9.32 -1.07
N GLN A 177 5.36 8.69 0.03
CA GLN A 177 5.60 9.38 1.31
C GLN A 177 6.86 8.83 1.97
N SER A 178 7.65 9.72 2.57
CA SER A 178 8.83 9.30 3.32
C SER A 178 8.42 8.56 4.60
N VAL A 179 9.08 7.45 4.86
CA VAL A 179 8.96 6.58 6.04
C VAL A 179 10.25 6.50 6.84
N SER A 180 11.13 7.51 6.70
CA SER A 180 12.37 7.59 7.47
C SER A 180 12.11 7.60 8.99
N ASP A 181 13.00 6.95 9.74
CA ASP A 181 12.96 6.91 11.21
C ASP A 181 13.27 8.28 11.84
N ASN A 182 14.04 9.11 11.14
CA ASN A 182 14.41 10.42 11.64
C ASN A 182 13.27 11.42 11.47
N PHE A 183 12.40 11.50 12.48
CA PHE A 183 11.22 12.36 12.48
C PHE A 183 11.51 13.84 12.14
N LEU A 184 12.68 14.39 12.53
CA LEU A 184 13.02 15.80 12.30
C LEU A 184 13.35 16.11 10.84
N ASP A 185 13.98 15.15 10.15
CA ASP A 185 14.38 15.29 8.75
C ASP A 185 13.38 14.64 7.78
N ARG A 186 12.33 14.02 8.33
CA ARG A 186 11.33 13.29 7.57
C ARG A 186 10.45 14.24 6.77
N ASP A 187 10.46 14.05 5.46
CA ASP A 187 9.53 14.74 4.57
C ASP A 187 8.09 14.27 4.81
N GLN A 188 7.26 15.14 5.38
CA GLN A 188 5.84 14.88 5.60
C GLN A 188 4.99 15.09 4.33
N THR A 189 5.60 15.59 3.26
CA THR A 189 4.94 15.81 1.99
C THR A 189 4.51 14.48 1.39
N MET A 190 3.23 14.42 1.04
CA MET A 190 2.68 13.30 0.29
C MET A 190 2.65 13.66 -1.19
N TYR A 191 3.54 13.03 -1.94
CA TYR A 191 3.63 13.18 -3.38
C TYR A 191 2.55 12.32 -4.04
N TYR A 192 1.99 12.78 -5.15
CA TYR A 192 1.01 12.02 -5.91
C TYR A 192 1.19 12.17 -7.42
N SER A 193 0.83 11.12 -8.16
CA SER A 193 0.84 11.17 -9.63
C SER A 193 -0.29 12.09 -10.13
N PRO A 194 -0.10 12.81 -11.25
CA PRO A 194 -1.16 13.65 -11.80
C PRO A 194 -2.35 12.80 -12.24
N HIS A 195 -3.51 13.10 -11.67
CA HIS A 195 -4.75 12.34 -11.88
C HIS A 195 -6.00 13.24 -11.83
N ILE A 196 -5.81 14.54 -11.62
CA ILE A 196 -6.84 15.56 -11.81
C ILE A 196 -6.79 15.96 -13.30
N ASP A 197 -7.93 16.30 -13.89
CA ASP A 197 -8.10 16.56 -15.34
C ASP A 197 -7.03 17.52 -15.94
N ASP A 198 -6.92 17.59 -17.26
CA ASP A 198 -5.94 18.38 -18.06
C ASP A 198 -4.44 18.14 -17.80
N GLN A 199 -4.07 17.42 -16.74
CA GLN A 199 -2.68 17.18 -16.34
C GLN A 199 -2.30 15.70 -16.29
N THR A 200 -3.25 14.81 -16.60
CA THR A 200 -3.12 13.36 -16.48
C THR A 200 -2.63 12.71 -17.78
N PRO A 201 -1.69 11.73 -17.72
CA PRO A 201 -1.22 11.00 -18.89
C PRO A 201 -2.19 9.89 -19.35
N ILE A 202 -3.29 9.67 -18.62
CA ILE A 202 -4.22 8.55 -18.82
C ILE A 202 -5.69 8.99 -18.68
N ASP A 203 -6.57 8.20 -19.29
CA ASP A 203 -8.02 8.40 -19.23
C ASP A 203 -8.67 7.85 -17.94
N LYS A 204 -9.98 8.10 -17.79
CA LYS A 204 -10.80 7.47 -16.74
C LYS A 204 -10.89 5.96 -16.97
N TYR A 205 -11.15 5.21 -15.90
CA TYR A 205 -11.23 3.74 -15.91
C TYR A 205 -9.93 2.98 -16.21
N SER A 206 -8.78 3.66 -16.19
CA SER A 206 -7.47 3.06 -16.47
C SER A 206 -6.86 2.27 -15.31
N TYR A 207 -7.35 2.47 -14.07
CA TYR A 207 -6.87 1.82 -12.84
C TYR A 207 -5.37 2.01 -12.56
N LEU A 208 -4.83 3.22 -12.71
CA LEU A 208 -3.44 3.51 -12.36
C LEU A 208 -3.14 3.23 -10.88
N GLY A 209 -2.04 2.53 -10.61
CA GLY A 209 -1.67 2.14 -9.26
C GLY A 209 -2.24 0.77 -8.86
N MET A 210 -2.75 -0.01 -9.81
CA MET A 210 -3.01 -1.44 -9.62
C MET A 210 -1.73 -2.22 -9.31
N ALA A 211 -0.60 -1.78 -9.84
CA ALA A 211 0.72 -2.24 -9.45
C ALA A 211 1.69 -1.04 -9.44
N VAL A 212 2.66 -1.06 -8.53
CA VAL A 212 3.67 -0.01 -8.35
C VAL A 212 5.06 -0.60 -8.12
N THR A 213 6.07 0.00 -8.73
CA THR A 213 7.48 -0.27 -8.44
C THR A 213 8.26 1.03 -8.42
N ALA A 214 9.49 1.01 -7.91
CA ALA A 214 10.40 2.13 -7.92
C ALA A 214 11.83 1.60 -7.99
N ALA A 215 12.68 2.31 -8.72
CA ALA A 215 14.11 2.08 -8.78
C ALA A 215 14.79 3.28 -9.44
N ASP A 216 16.12 3.28 -9.44
CA ASP A 216 16.87 4.16 -10.34
C ASP A 216 16.94 3.52 -11.74
N PHE A 217 15.93 3.77 -12.58
CA PHE A 217 15.85 3.22 -13.93
C PHE A 217 16.79 3.93 -14.92
N PHE A 218 17.21 5.16 -14.62
CA PHE A 218 17.87 6.05 -15.58
C PHE A 218 19.27 6.50 -15.15
N GLY A 219 19.74 6.06 -13.98
CA GLY A 219 21.04 6.45 -13.40
C GLY A 219 21.08 7.90 -12.89
N ASN A 220 19.92 8.52 -12.64
CA ASN A 220 19.82 9.92 -12.24
C ASN A 220 18.88 10.14 -11.04
N GLY A 221 18.63 9.08 -10.28
CA GLY A 221 17.79 9.10 -9.09
C GLY A 221 16.57 8.19 -9.21
N ILE A 222 15.86 8.04 -8.10
CA ILE A 222 14.70 7.15 -8.02
C ILE A 222 13.56 7.67 -8.91
N ALA A 223 13.06 6.79 -9.75
CA ALA A 223 11.82 6.96 -10.50
C ALA A 223 10.78 5.94 -10.02
N TYR A 224 9.53 6.35 -10.05
CA TYR A 224 8.39 5.56 -9.56
C TYR A 224 7.55 5.12 -10.75
N ALA A 225 7.38 3.82 -10.95
CA ALA A 225 6.58 3.29 -12.03
C ALA A 225 5.25 2.75 -11.50
N ALA A 226 4.18 2.97 -12.26
CA ALA A 226 2.88 2.40 -11.95
C ALA A 226 2.11 2.00 -13.19
N GLY A 227 1.35 0.93 -13.04
CA GLY A 227 0.62 0.29 -14.12
C GLY A 227 -0.83 0.73 -14.09
N ALA A 228 -1.34 0.97 -15.29
CA ALA A 228 -2.72 1.28 -15.60
C ALA A 228 -3.21 0.23 -16.61
N PRO A 229 -3.63 -0.95 -16.13
CA PRO A 229 -3.89 -2.12 -16.99
C PRO A 229 -5.06 -1.94 -17.97
N ARG A 230 -5.91 -0.92 -17.78
CA ARG A 230 -7.03 -0.64 -18.70
C ARG A 230 -6.82 0.60 -19.55
N SER A 231 -5.66 1.23 -19.46
CA SER A 231 -5.35 2.41 -20.25
C SER A 231 -5.10 2.03 -21.71
N ASP A 232 -5.63 2.81 -22.66
CA ASP A 232 -5.38 2.65 -24.10
C ASP A 232 -5.70 1.23 -24.66
N GLY A 233 -6.61 0.49 -24.01
CA GLY A 233 -7.07 -0.84 -24.43
C GLY A 233 -6.11 -2.00 -24.17
N THR A 234 -4.80 -1.77 -24.25
CA THR A 234 -3.74 -2.78 -24.01
C THR A 234 -3.06 -2.66 -22.65
N GLY A 235 -3.27 -1.52 -21.98
CA GLY A 235 -2.66 -1.16 -20.72
C GLY A 235 -1.34 -0.39 -20.89
N GLN A 236 -1.02 0.43 -19.89
CA GLN A 236 0.16 1.29 -19.91
C GLN A 236 0.92 1.24 -18.59
N VAL A 237 2.23 1.48 -18.65
CA VAL A 237 3.08 1.72 -17.48
C VAL A 237 3.61 3.14 -17.54
N ILE A 238 3.40 3.90 -16.47
CA ILE A 238 3.79 5.30 -16.37
C ILE A 238 4.88 5.45 -15.33
N LEU A 239 5.98 6.09 -15.72
CA LEU A 239 7.10 6.42 -14.85
C LEU A 239 7.01 7.89 -14.44
N PHE A 240 7.19 8.13 -13.16
CA PHE A 240 7.10 9.42 -12.51
C PHE A 240 8.40 9.76 -11.79
N ASN A 241 8.66 11.04 -11.66
CA ASN A 241 9.70 11.56 -10.78
C ASN A 241 9.11 12.62 -9.86
N ARG A 242 9.60 12.63 -8.61
CA ARG A 242 9.23 13.63 -7.62
C ARG A 242 10.23 14.78 -7.65
N LYS A 243 9.74 15.99 -7.41
CA LYS A 243 10.58 17.15 -7.12
C LYS A 243 10.31 17.57 -5.69
N LEU A 244 11.37 17.81 -4.92
CA LEU A 244 11.25 18.25 -3.54
C LEU A 244 10.35 19.50 -3.45
N ALA A 245 9.50 19.54 -2.43
CA ALA A 245 8.51 20.58 -2.18
C ALA A 245 7.40 20.75 -3.24
N VAL A 246 7.33 19.89 -4.26
CA VAL A 246 6.25 19.88 -5.26
C VAL A 246 5.44 18.59 -5.10
N THR A 247 4.23 18.70 -4.53
CA THR A 247 3.38 17.53 -4.22
C THR A 247 2.99 16.71 -5.45
N MET A 248 2.79 17.35 -6.60
CA MET A 248 2.45 16.64 -7.83
C MET A 248 3.71 16.17 -8.55
N MET A 249 3.82 14.86 -8.77
CA MET A 249 4.94 14.27 -9.52
C MET A 249 4.84 14.61 -11.02
N THR A 250 5.97 14.56 -11.71
CA THR A 250 6.02 14.77 -13.16
C THR A 250 6.14 13.44 -13.88
N THR A 251 5.31 13.23 -14.91
CA THR A 251 5.44 12.08 -15.82
C THR A 251 6.75 12.20 -16.59
N GLN A 252 7.60 11.18 -16.49
CA GLN A 252 8.84 11.07 -17.25
C GLN A 252 8.65 10.27 -18.53
N MET A 253 7.90 9.16 -18.47
CA MET A 253 7.76 8.23 -19.57
C MET A 253 6.44 7.47 -19.46
N VAL A 254 5.85 7.12 -20.61
CA VAL A 254 4.70 6.24 -20.74
C VAL A 254 5.07 5.11 -21.68
N LEU A 255 4.82 3.87 -21.26
CA LEU A 255 5.07 2.65 -22.01
C LEU A 255 3.72 1.98 -22.32
N SER A 256 3.38 1.82 -23.61
CA SER A 256 2.15 1.16 -24.07
C SER A 256 2.44 -0.22 -24.67
N GLY A 257 1.77 -1.27 -24.19
CA GLY A 257 1.97 -2.65 -24.66
C GLY A 257 1.39 -3.68 -23.70
N ASP A 258 1.42 -4.96 -24.08
CA ASP A 258 0.62 -6.03 -23.45
C ASP A 258 1.25 -6.68 -22.20
N MET A 259 2.59 -6.59 -22.06
CA MET A 259 3.34 -7.10 -20.91
C MET A 259 4.66 -6.35 -20.73
N TYR A 260 4.91 -5.86 -19.51
CA TYR A 260 6.18 -5.27 -19.11
C TYR A 260 6.74 -6.00 -17.91
N THR A 261 8.03 -6.35 -18.00
CA THR A 261 8.79 -6.82 -16.85
C THR A 261 9.79 -5.74 -16.48
N ILE A 262 9.58 -5.08 -15.35
CA ILE A 262 10.52 -4.10 -14.81
C ILE A 262 11.40 -4.84 -13.80
N LEU A 263 12.68 -4.97 -14.14
CA LEU A 263 13.70 -5.60 -13.33
C LEU A 263 14.63 -4.51 -12.77
N ASP A 264 14.68 -4.39 -11.45
CA ASP A 264 15.81 -3.74 -10.80
C ASP A 264 16.87 -4.79 -10.46
N THR A 265 17.99 -4.74 -11.18
CA THR A 265 19.13 -5.64 -10.99
C THR A 265 19.89 -5.38 -9.68
N ASN A 266 19.78 -4.18 -9.10
CA ASN A 266 20.44 -3.80 -7.85
C ASN A 266 19.60 -4.15 -6.63
N SER A 267 18.28 -3.91 -6.68
CA SER A 267 17.36 -4.17 -5.54
C SER A 267 16.76 -5.58 -5.56
N ARG A 268 17.05 -6.40 -6.58
CA ARG A 268 16.50 -7.75 -6.79
C ARG A 268 14.97 -7.80 -6.76
N GLN A 269 14.31 -6.70 -7.10
CA GLN A 269 12.86 -6.62 -7.18
C GLN A 269 12.43 -6.75 -8.64
N LEU A 270 11.71 -7.84 -8.90
CA LEU A 270 11.07 -8.14 -10.17
C LEU A 270 9.62 -7.67 -10.07
N MET A 271 9.25 -6.70 -10.90
CA MET A 271 7.86 -6.39 -11.18
C MET A 271 7.49 -6.99 -12.53
N LEU A 272 6.60 -7.97 -12.50
CA LEU A 272 5.83 -8.40 -13.66
C LEU A 272 4.57 -7.53 -13.71
N MET A 273 4.45 -6.70 -14.74
CA MET A 273 3.25 -5.96 -15.08
C MET A 273 2.64 -6.60 -16.33
N GLU A 274 1.71 -7.52 -16.11
CA GLU A 274 0.79 -7.91 -17.16
C GLU A 274 -0.24 -6.79 -17.33
N THR A 275 -0.14 -6.08 -18.45
CA THR A 275 -1.04 -4.97 -18.81
C THR A 275 -2.27 -5.49 -19.56
N SER A 276 -2.23 -6.74 -20.05
CA SER A 276 -3.37 -7.42 -20.66
C SER A 276 -3.76 -8.68 -19.87
N CYS A 277 -5.06 -8.83 -19.59
CA CYS A 277 -5.66 -10.12 -19.26
C CYS A 277 -6.36 -10.59 -20.53
N PRO A 278 -5.98 -11.72 -21.15
CA PRO A 278 -6.71 -12.22 -22.31
C PRO A 278 -8.15 -12.53 -21.88
N ILE A 279 -9.12 -11.94 -22.59
CA ILE A 279 -10.56 -12.15 -22.41
C ILE A 279 -10.90 -13.61 -22.71
#